data_AF-A0A0W0U5H5-F1
#
_entry.id   AF-A0A0W0U5H5-F1
#
_cell.length_a   1.000
_cell.length_b   1.000
_cell.length_c   1.000
_cell.angle_alpha   90.00
_cell.angle_beta   90.00
_cell.angle_gamma   90.00
#
_symmetry.space_group_name_H-M   'P 1'
#
loop_
_entity.id
_entity.type
_entity.pdbx_description
1 polymer ?
#
loop_
_entity_poly.entity_id
_entity_poly.type
_entity_poly.pdbx_seq_one_letter_code
_entity_poly.pdbx_strand_id
1 'polypeptide(L)'
;MPDNEQNSEIDFSELGAEVQSRVISDYEDNPLGSVEDVYQLWWHWADFELAVITPTIEPISPPVILNPEPLPDSSELEFVYPIYDHGFKLVTSKAQEMYSAGMSMCKLFYTIEKMIYLLVERLKTGGIDAETEVQVAFAGHELAQRKAFESVINLNFNVVVTNFDPGLWGERYLQIVKRLADKGYGYPTEAPRASFRQSHGSARVTPR
;
A
#
# COMPACT_ATOMS: atom_id res chain seq x y z
N MET A 1 -51.04 14.15 37.93
CA MET A 1 -51.32 13.85 36.51
C MET A 1 -49.98 13.47 35.90
N PRO A 2 -49.81 12.24 35.40
CA PRO A 2 -48.49 11.67 35.14
C PRO A 2 -47.86 12.19 33.84
N ASP A 3 -46.53 12.17 33.85
CA ASP A 3 -45.61 12.52 32.78
C ASP A 3 -45.77 11.57 31.57
N ASN A 4 -45.75 12.14 30.36
CA ASN A 4 -45.77 11.38 29.11
C ASN A 4 -44.46 11.66 28.35
N GLU A 5 -43.38 11.04 28.80
CA GLU A 5 -42.14 10.93 28.04
C GLU A 5 -42.37 9.89 26.93
N GLN A 6 -42.60 10.36 25.70
CA GLN A 6 -42.55 9.50 24.51
C GLN A 6 -41.10 9.08 24.29
N ASN A 7 -40.75 7.92 24.84
CA ASN A 7 -39.52 7.21 24.52
C ASN A 7 -39.70 6.61 23.11
N SER A 8 -39.21 7.28 22.08
CA SER A 8 -39.10 6.72 20.73
C SER A 8 -37.94 5.73 20.72
N GLU A 9 -38.18 4.52 21.21
CA GLU A 9 -37.25 3.41 21.02
C GLU A 9 -37.19 3.11 19.53
N ILE A 10 -36.05 3.43 18.91
CA ILE A 10 -35.75 3.04 17.54
C ILE A 10 -35.70 1.52 17.51
N ASP A 11 -36.62 0.89 16.78
CA ASP A 11 -36.60 -0.56 16.59
C ASP A 11 -35.45 -0.92 15.62
N PHE A 12 -34.32 -1.28 16.21
CA PHE A 12 -33.13 -1.69 15.47
C PHE A 12 -33.35 -2.93 14.59
N SER A 13 -34.41 -3.71 14.84
CA SER A 13 -34.75 -4.88 14.03
C SER A 13 -35.43 -4.50 12.72
N GLU A 14 -36.37 -3.54 12.74
CA GLU A 14 -37.00 -3.00 11.53
C GLU A 14 -35.98 -2.23 10.68
N LEU A 15 -35.11 -1.43 11.31
CA LEU A 15 -34.05 -0.71 10.62
C LEU A 15 -33.05 -1.68 9.95
N GLY A 16 -32.70 -2.77 10.62
CA GLY A 16 -31.83 -3.81 10.07
C GLY A 16 -32.45 -4.51 8.86
N ALA A 17 -33.75 -4.84 8.92
CA ALA A 17 -34.48 -5.47 7.83
C ALA A 17 -34.66 -4.54 6.61
N GLU A 18 -34.91 -3.25 6.84
CA GLU A 18 -35.04 -2.25 5.76
C GLU A 18 -33.71 -2.02 5.04
N VAL A 19 -32.60 -1.91 5.79
CA VAL A 19 -31.24 -1.82 5.22
C VAL A 19 -30.92 -3.07 4.42
N GLN A 20 -31.20 -4.26 4.96
CA GLN A 20 -30.95 -5.52 4.28
C GLN A 20 -31.76 -5.65 2.98
N SER A 21 -33.03 -5.24 2.99
CA SER A 21 -33.89 -5.26 1.80
C SER A 21 -33.40 -4.34 0.70
N ARG A 22 -32.92 -3.14 1.04
CA ARG A 22 -32.36 -2.18 0.06
C ARG A 22 -31.04 -2.68 -0.53
N VAL A 23 -30.18 -3.26 0.30
CA VAL A 23 -28.92 -3.85 -0.16
C VAL A 23 -29.17 -4.99 -1.15
N ILE A 24 -30.21 -5.81 -0.93
CA ILE A 24 -30.57 -6.91 -1.83
C ILE A 24 -31.14 -6.38 -3.16
N SER A 25 -32.05 -5.40 -3.12
CA SER A 25 -32.62 -4.84 -4.36
C SER A 25 -31.58 -4.17 -5.25
N ASP A 26 -30.65 -3.42 -4.64
CA ASP A 26 -29.59 -2.74 -5.38
C ASP A 26 -28.60 -3.73 -6.02
N TYR A 27 -28.44 -4.93 -5.43
CA TYR A 27 -27.59 -6.01 -5.94
C TYR A 27 -28.20 -6.76 -7.13
N GLU A 28 -29.52 -6.95 -7.14
CA GLU A 28 -30.22 -7.64 -8.23
C GLU A 28 -30.22 -6.81 -9.53
N ASP A 29 -30.18 -5.48 -9.43
CA ASP A 29 -30.26 -4.56 -10.56
C ASP A 29 -28.89 -4.27 -11.24
N ASN A 30 -27.76 -4.55 -10.58
CA ASN A 30 -26.43 -4.34 -11.18
C ASN A 30 -25.37 -5.37 -10.71
N PRO A 31 -25.29 -6.54 -11.34
CA PRO A 31 -24.32 -7.57 -10.97
C PRO A 31 -22.86 -7.14 -11.21
N LEU A 32 -22.59 -6.16 -12.08
CA LEU A 32 -21.23 -5.62 -12.29
C LEU A 32 -20.79 -4.70 -11.14
N GLY A 33 -21.73 -4.08 -10.43
CA GLY A 33 -21.43 -3.28 -9.22
C GLY A 33 -20.71 -4.11 -8.15
N SER A 34 -21.05 -5.39 -8.03
CA SER A 34 -20.40 -6.30 -7.07
C SER A 34 -18.88 -6.43 -7.26
N VAL A 35 -18.38 -6.41 -8.50
CA VAL A 35 -16.95 -6.53 -8.79
C VAL A 35 -16.22 -5.23 -8.45
N GLU A 36 -16.82 -4.09 -8.79
CA GLU A 36 -16.28 -2.76 -8.50
C GLU A 36 -16.26 -2.50 -7.00
N ASP A 37 -17.33 -2.89 -6.29
CA ASP A 37 -17.44 -2.79 -4.83
C ASP A 37 -16.41 -3.67 -4.12
N VAL A 38 -16.20 -4.90 -4.58
CA VAL A 38 -15.17 -5.79 -4.05
C VAL A 38 -13.77 -5.23 -4.31
N TYR A 39 -13.52 -4.68 -5.50
CA TYR A 39 -12.25 -4.01 -5.80
C TYR A 39 -12.02 -2.79 -4.90
N GLN A 40 -13.06 -1.98 -4.67
CA GLN A 40 -12.96 -0.82 -3.78
C GLN A 40 -12.76 -1.23 -2.32
N LEU A 41 -13.45 -2.29 -1.86
CA LEU A 41 -13.23 -2.85 -0.54
C LEU A 41 -11.81 -3.39 -0.40
N TRP A 42 -11.30 -4.08 -1.43
CA TRP A 42 -9.93 -4.53 -1.47
C TRP A 42 -8.95 -3.35 -1.45
N TRP A 43 -9.26 -2.22 -2.10
CA TRP A 43 -8.48 -1.00 -2.01
C TRP A 43 -8.44 -0.44 -0.57
N HIS A 44 -9.57 -0.47 0.14
CA HIS A 44 -9.59 -0.07 1.55
C HIS A 44 -8.67 -0.93 2.40
N TRP A 45 -8.59 -2.21 2.09
CA TRP A 45 -7.80 -3.20 2.83
C TRP A 45 -6.49 -3.58 2.13
N ALA A 46 -6.04 -2.75 1.17
CA ALA A 46 -5.00 -3.11 0.23
C ALA A 46 -3.76 -3.70 0.90
N ASP A 47 -3.33 -4.82 0.34
CA ASP A 47 -2.15 -5.58 0.68
C ASP A 47 -1.13 -5.51 -0.47
N PHE A 48 0.10 -5.87 -0.14
CA PHE A 48 1.17 -6.02 -1.12
C PHE A 48 2.16 -7.08 -0.67
N GLU A 49 2.55 -7.95 -1.61
CA GLU A 49 3.62 -8.91 -1.43
C GLU A 49 4.71 -8.71 -2.49
N LEU A 50 5.97 -8.80 -2.04
CA LEU A 50 7.15 -8.84 -2.89
C LEU A 50 7.90 -10.14 -2.60
N ALA A 51 7.95 -11.04 -3.58
CA ALA A 51 8.70 -12.29 -3.49
C ALA A 51 9.90 -12.26 -4.41
N VAL A 52 11.07 -12.65 -3.92
CA VAL A 52 12.27 -12.88 -4.74
C VAL A 52 12.23 -14.32 -5.24
N ILE A 53 12.24 -14.48 -6.55
CA ILE A 53 12.28 -15.78 -7.24
C ILE A 53 13.74 -16.19 -7.46
N THR A 54 14.54 -15.26 -7.97
CA THR A 54 15.98 -15.45 -8.24
C THR A 54 16.72 -14.19 -7.79
N PRO A 55 17.81 -14.29 -7.01
CA PRO A 55 18.45 -15.51 -6.49
C PRO A 55 17.62 -16.19 -5.39
N THR A 56 17.90 -17.46 -5.11
CA THR A 56 17.28 -18.19 -4.00
C THR A 56 17.70 -17.59 -2.67
N ILE A 57 16.72 -17.19 -1.85
CA ILE A 57 16.92 -16.67 -0.50
C ILE A 57 16.30 -17.66 0.47
N GLU A 58 17.01 -17.96 1.56
CA GLU A 58 16.52 -18.89 2.57
C GLU A 58 15.26 -18.36 3.27
N PRO A 59 14.23 -19.20 3.46
CA PRO A 59 13.02 -18.79 4.14
C PRO A 59 13.25 -18.61 5.64
N ILE A 60 12.60 -17.59 6.21
CA ILE A 60 12.58 -17.31 7.65
C ILE A 60 11.20 -17.71 8.20
N SER A 61 11.18 -18.59 9.20
CA SER A 61 9.95 -19.07 9.84
C SER A 61 10.15 -19.20 11.36
N PRO A 62 9.31 -18.55 12.19
CA PRO A 62 8.25 -17.61 11.83
C PRO A 62 8.79 -16.31 11.20
N PRO A 63 7.98 -15.54 10.43
CA PRO A 63 8.44 -14.30 9.83
C PRO A 63 8.87 -13.27 10.88
N VAL A 64 9.89 -12.48 10.56
CA VAL A 64 10.29 -11.34 11.37
C VAL A 64 9.34 -10.18 11.09
N ILE A 65 8.76 -9.61 12.14
CA ILE A 65 7.88 -8.44 12.01
C ILE A 65 8.73 -7.18 12.15
N LEU A 66 8.92 -6.45 11.06
CA LEU A 66 9.62 -5.18 11.00
C LEU A 66 8.63 -4.06 11.26
N ASN A 67 8.65 -3.52 12.47
CA ASN A 67 7.82 -2.38 12.86
C ASN A 67 8.40 -1.06 12.33
N PRO A 68 7.60 0.03 12.28
CA PRO A 68 8.12 1.36 11.98
C PRO A 68 9.26 1.76 12.93
N GLU A 69 10.36 2.27 12.37
CA GLU A 69 11.54 2.66 13.15
C GLU A 69 11.45 4.14 13.60
N PRO A 70 12.13 4.52 14.70
CA PRO A 70 12.24 5.92 15.08
C PRO A 70 13.08 6.70 14.06
N LEU A 71 12.63 7.90 13.71
CA LEU A 71 13.41 8.81 12.86
C LEU A 71 14.64 9.35 13.61
N PRO A 72 15.78 9.55 12.94
CA PRO A 72 16.94 10.20 13.54
C PRO A 72 16.56 11.58 14.08
N ASP A 73 17.00 11.88 15.30
CA ASP A 73 16.81 13.18 15.95
C ASP A 73 15.34 13.61 16.16
N SER A 74 14.39 12.66 16.13
CA SER A 74 12.97 12.92 16.36
C SER A 74 12.33 11.85 17.25
N SER A 75 11.25 12.21 17.94
CA SER A 75 10.39 11.26 18.65
C SER A 75 9.36 10.58 17.73
N GLU A 76 9.33 10.95 16.45
CA GLU A 76 8.44 10.38 15.45
C GLU A 76 8.95 9.04 14.93
N LEU A 77 8.01 8.19 14.51
CA LEU A 77 8.30 6.95 13.81
C LEU A 77 8.15 7.16 12.30
N GLU A 78 8.78 6.30 11.51
CA GLU A 78 8.54 6.20 10.08
C GLU A 78 7.04 6.04 9.78
N PHE A 79 6.56 6.72 8.74
CA PHE A 79 5.15 6.66 8.35
C PHE A 79 4.88 5.46 7.44
N VAL A 80 5.01 4.25 7.99
CA VAL A 80 4.86 2.96 7.30
C VAL A 80 3.99 1.99 8.10
N TYR A 81 3.49 0.94 7.44
CA TYR A 81 2.89 -0.21 8.10
C TYR A 81 3.97 -1.24 8.49
N PRO A 82 3.67 -2.15 9.43
CA PRO A 82 4.55 -3.29 9.70
C PRO A 82 4.77 -4.15 8.44
N ILE A 83 6.00 -4.64 8.27
CA ILE A 83 6.39 -5.53 7.18
C ILE A 83 6.71 -6.91 7.77
N TYR A 84 6.11 -7.96 7.21
CA TYR A 84 6.38 -9.35 7.57
C TYR A 84 7.45 -9.90 6.63
N ASP A 85 8.61 -10.21 7.19
CA ASP A 85 9.77 -10.69 6.46
C ASP A 85 9.95 -12.20 6.61
N HIS A 86 9.70 -12.92 5.52
CA HIS A 86 9.90 -14.36 5.38
C HIS A 86 11.25 -14.70 4.74
N GLY A 87 12.18 -13.75 4.63
CA GLY A 87 13.45 -13.93 3.92
C GLY A 87 13.26 -13.74 2.42
N PHE A 88 12.74 -14.74 1.71
CA PHE A 88 12.48 -14.63 0.26
C PHE A 88 11.24 -13.79 -0.08
N LYS A 89 10.40 -13.45 0.91
CA LYS A 89 9.14 -12.73 0.70
C LYS A 89 8.90 -11.66 1.75
N LEU A 90 8.54 -10.46 1.32
CA LEU A 90 8.09 -9.34 2.16
C LEU A 90 6.59 -9.14 1.96
N VAL A 91 5.83 -9.01 3.05
CA VAL A 91 4.37 -8.84 3.02
C VAL A 91 3.96 -7.66 3.89
N THR A 92 3.00 -6.86 3.42
CA THR A 92 2.37 -5.82 4.24
C THR A 92 0.91 -5.59 3.82
N SER A 93 0.15 -4.89 4.65
CA SER A 93 -1.20 -4.45 4.30
C SER A 93 -1.65 -3.25 5.12
N LYS A 94 -2.76 -2.67 4.71
CA LYS A 94 -3.46 -1.61 5.46
C LYS A 94 -4.20 -2.12 6.71
N ALA A 95 -3.95 -3.35 7.17
CA ALA A 95 -4.72 -4.00 8.23
C ALA A 95 -4.87 -3.14 9.51
N GLN A 96 -3.84 -2.38 9.90
CA GLN A 96 -3.88 -1.51 11.08
C GLN A 96 -4.97 -0.42 11.01
N GLU A 97 -5.29 0.05 9.80
CA GLU A 97 -6.18 1.19 9.53
C GLU A 97 -7.22 0.83 8.46
N MET A 98 -7.55 -0.46 8.31
CA MET A 98 -8.33 -0.98 7.18
C MET A 98 -9.76 -0.38 7.11
N TYR A 99 -10.30 0.06 8.25
CA TYR A 99 -11.64 0.67 8.36
C TYR A 99 -11.61 2.21 8.36
N SER A 100 -10.43 2.85 8.38
CA SER A 100 -10.30 4.31 8.50
C SER A 100 -9.47 4.95 7.40
N ALA A 101 -8.52 4.23 6.79
CA ALA A 101 -7.68 4.75 5.72
C ALA A 101 -8.45 5.00 4.40
N GLY A 102 -9.57 4.29 4.19
CA GLY A 102 -10.39 4.39 2.98
C GLY A 102 -9.54 4.18 1.72
N MET A 103 -9.67 5.06 0.73
CA MET A 103 -8.89 5.01 -0.52
C MET A 103 -7.45 5.55 -0.40
N SER A 104 -7.04 6.07 0.77
CA SER A 104 -5.68 6.58 0.94
C SER A 104 -4.65 5.47 0.79
N MET A 105 -3.65 5.71 -0.08
CA MET A 105 -2.53 4.78 -0.32
C MET A 105 -1.20 5.33 0.18
N CYS A 106 -1.14 6.55 0.70
CA CYS A 106 0.11 7.24 1.03
C CYS A 106 1.03 6.41 1.96
N LYS A 107 0.50 5.98 3.12
CA LYS A 107 1.24 5.14 4.08
C LYS A 107 1.65 3.79 3.48
N LEU A 108 0.78 3.17 2.66
CA LEU A 108 1.10 1.92 1.99
C LEU A 108 2.21 2.12 0.94
N PHE A 109 2.17 3.21 0.18
CA PHE A 109 3.20 3.54 -0.81
C PHE A 109 4.57 3.78 -0.15
N TYR A 110 4.63 4.47 1.00
CA TYR A 110 5.89 4.56 1.76
C TYR A 110 6.35 3.22 2.31
N THR A 111 5.42 2.35 2.70
CA THR A 111 5.76 0.99 3.12
C THR A 111 6.37 0.19 1.96
N ILE A 112 5.82 0.32 0.76
CA ILE A 112 6.36 -0.31 -0.47
C ILE A 112 7.77 0.22 -0.78
N GLU A 113 8.01 1.53 -0.65
CA GLU A 113 9.36 2.10 -0.81
C GLU A 113 10.34 1.53 0.23
N LYS A 114 9.90 1.35 1.49
CA LYS A 114 10.71 0.67 2.52
C LYS A 114 10.96 -0.79 2.17
N MET A 115 9.97 -1.52 1.64
CA MET A 115 10.16 -2.91 1.19
C MET A 115 11.19 -3.01 0.06
N ILE A 116 11.18 -2.07 -0.88
CA ILE A 116 12.16 -2.01 -1.99
C ILE A 116 13.55 -1.63 -1.47
N TYR A 117 13.63 -0.71 -0.51
CA TYR A 117 14.88 -0.44 0.20
C TYR A 117 15.45 -1.70 0.86
N LEU A 118 14.62 -2.46 1.59
CA LEU A 118 15.02 -3.71 2.24
C LEU A 118 15.47 -4.78 1.22
N LEU A 119 14.79 -4.88 0.07
CA LEU A 119 15.21 -5.74 -1.04
C LEU A 119 16.64 -5.39 -1.48
N VAL A 120 16.90 -4.12 -1.78
CA VAL A 120 18.22 -3.66 -2.26
C VAL A 120 19.31 -3.91 -1.21
N GLU A 121 19.05 -3.62 0.07
CA GLU A 121 20.02 -3.88 1.14
C GLU A 121 20.31 -5.38 1.28
N ARG A 122 19.30 -6.24 1.10
CA ARG A 122 19.49 -7.70 1.08
C ARG A 122 20.32 -8.17 -0.10
N LEU A 123 20.09 -7.63 -1.29
CA LEU A 123 20.88 -7.96 -2.48
C LEU A 123 22.35 -7.55 -2.30
N LYS A 124 22.61 -6.34 -1.78
CA LYS A 124 23.97 -5.87 -1.47
C LYS A 124 24.68 -6.75 -0.46
N THR A 125 24.02 -7.06 0.66
CA THR A 125 24.60 -7.90 1.72
C THR A 125 24.79 -9.35 1.28
N GLY A 126 23.96 -9.83 0.35
CA GLY A 126 24.12 -11.12 -0.32
C GLY A 126 25.24 -11.15 -1.39
N GLY A 127 25.91 -10.02 -1.65
CA GLY A 127 26.97 -9.94 -2.65
C GLY A 127 26.48 -10.02 -4.10
N ILE A 128 25.21 -9.69 -4.34
CA ILE A 128 24.63 -9.62 -5.68
C ILE A 128 25.05 -8.30 -6.33
N ASP A 129 25.72 -8.40 -7.47
CA ASP A 129 26.12 -7.24 -8.25
C ASP A 129 24.90 -6.59 -8.94
N ALA A 130 24.99 -5.29 -9.20
CA ALA A 130 23.90 -4.49 -9.77
C ALA A 130 23.45 -5.00 -11.16
N GLU A 131 24.36 -5.58 -11.95
CA GLU A 131 24.07 -6.10 -13.29
C GLU A 131 23.41 -7.49 -13.27
N THR A 132 23.48 -8.19 -12.13
CA THR A 132 22.93 -9.54 -12.00
C THR A 132 21.40 -9.47 -12.04
N GLU A 133 20.78 -10.25 -12.92
CA GLU A 133 19.33 -10.31 -13.02
C GLU A 133 18.71 -10.86 -11.73
N VAL A 134 17.86 -10.05 -11.10
CA VAL A 134 17.06 -10.43 -9.93
C VAL A 134 15.61 -10.51 -10.35
N GLN A 135 15.04 -11.70 -10.30
CA GLN A 135 13.64 -11.92 -10.63
C GLN A 135 12.77 -11.79 -9.39
N VAL A 136 11.75 -10.95 -9.45
CA VAL A 136 10.76 -10.76 -8.39
C VAL A 136 9.35 -11.03 -8.92
N ALA A 137 8.44 -11.34 -8.00
CA ALA A 137 7.02 -11.48 -8.25
C ALA A 137 6.23 -10.61 -7.26
N PHE A 138 5.14 -10.02 -7.73
CA PHE A 138 4.22 -9.21 -6.94
C PHE A 138 2.92 -9.94 -6.65
N ALA A 139 2.31 -9.64 -5.51
CA ALA A 139 0.91 -9.97 -5.24
C ALA A 139 0.23 -8.82 -4.46
N GLY A 140 -1.07 -8.95 -4.24
CA GLY A 140 -1.89 -7.93 -3.56
C GLY A 140 -2.57 -6.98 -4.53
N HIS A 141 -3.05 -5.84 -4.02
CA HIS A 141 -3.91 -4.93 -4.77
C HIS A 141 -3.17 -4.28 -5.96
N GLU A 142 -3.86 -4.12 -7.10
CA GLU A 142 -3.27 -3.62 -8.35
C GLU A 142 -2.58 -2.26 -8.19
N LEU A 143 -3.19 -1.31 -7.46
CA LEU A 143 -2.58 0.00 -7.20
C LEU A 143 -1.25 -0.09 -6.42
N ALA A 144 -1.11 -1.08 -5.54
CA ALA A 144 0.14 -1.32 -4.82
C ALA A 144 1.20 -1.90 -5.77
N GLN A 145 0.81 -2.85 -6.62
CA GLN A 145 1.71 -3.42 -7.64
C GLN A 145 2.19 -2.36 -8.65
N ARG A 146 1.30 -1.47 -9.09
CA ARG A 146 1.66 -0.31 -9.94
C ARG A 146 2.72 0.58 -9.29
N LYS A 147 2.56 0.88 -7.98
CA LYS A 147 3.54 1.67 -7.23
C LYS A 147 4.87 0.93 -7.10
N ALA A 148 4.84 -0.36 -6.77
CA ALA A 148 6.05 -1.17 -6.64
C ALA A 148 6.80 -1.29 -7.97
N PHE A 149 6.07 -1.52 -9.08
CA PHE A 149 6.63 -1.58 -10.42
C PHE A 149 7.33 -0.27 -10.78
N GLU A 150 6.67 0.87 -10.54
CA GLU A 150 7.24 2.20 -10.75
C GLU A 150 8.54 2.41 -9.96
N SER A 151 8.61 1.97 -8.71
CA SER A 151 9.82 2.07 -7.91
C SER A 151 10.92 1.11 -8.40
N VAL A 152 10.57 -0.11 -8.81
CA VAL A 152 11.54 -1.12 -9.28
C VAL A 152 12.22 -0.71 -10.58
N ILE A 153 11.49 -0.15 -11.56
CA ILE A 153 12.08 0.29 -12.83
C ILE A 153 13.02 1.49 -12.70
N ASN A 154 13.04 2.15 -11.53
CA ASN A 154 13.93 3.28 -11.21
C ASN A 154 15.09 2.87 -10.28
N LEU A 155 15.34 1.56 -10.11
CA LEU A 155 16.51 1.04 -9.37
C LEU A 155 17.75 0.98 -10.26
N ASN A 156 18.92 1.11 -9.63
CA ASN A 156 20.21 0.80 -10.28
C ASN A 156 20.54 -0.70 -10.29
N PHE A 157 19.65 -1.56 -9.77
CA PHE A 157 19.80 -3.01 -9.84
C PHE A 157 18.96 -3.53 -11.00
N ASN A 158 19.46 -4.55 -11.70
CA ASN A 158 18.75 -5.27 -12.76
C ASN A 158 17.63 -6.16 -12.18
N VAL A 159 16.58 -5.53 -11.67
CA VAL A 159 15.41 -6.20 -11.08
C VAL A 159 14.30 -6.32 -12.11
N VAL A 160 13.85 -7.54 -12.36
CA VAL A 160 12.80 -7.87 -13.33
C VAL A 160 11.57 -8.40 -12.62
N VAL A 161 10.41 -7.80 -12.88
CA VAL A 161 9.11 -8.25 -12.36
C VAL A 161 8.52 -9.30 -13.31
N THR A 162 8.23 -10.48 -12.79
CA THR A 162 7.89 -11.66 -13.62
C THR A 162 6.39 -11.83 -13.90
N ASN A 163 5.52 -11.28 -13.06
CA ASN A 163 4.08 -11.59 -13.08
C ASN A 163 3.17 -10.36 -13.06
N PHE A 164 3.69 -9.17 -13.41
CA PHE A 164 2.91 -7.94 -13.49
C PHE A 164 3.25 -7.18 -14.77
N ASP A 165 2.22 -6.89 -15.57
CA ASP A 165 2.30 -6.02 -16.76
C ASP A 165 1.58 -4.70 -16.46
N PRO A 166 2.27 -3.54 -16.50
CA PRO A 166 1.63 -2.24 -16.28
C PRO A 166 0.63 -1.85 -17.38
N GLY A 167 0.69 -2.48 -18.56
CA GLY A 167 -0.24 -2.28 -19.67
C GLY A 167 -0.50 -0.80 -20.02
N LEU A 168 -1.75 -0.48 -20.34
CA LEU A 168 -2.18 0.87 -20.71
C LEU A 168 -1.95 1.90 -19.58
N TRP A 169 -1.97 1.46 -18.32
CA TRP A 169 -1.65 2.34 -17.20
C TRP A 169 -0.18 2.79 -17.27
N GLY A 170 0.75 1.89 -17.60
CA GLY A 170 2.18 2.19 -17.73
C GLY A 170 2.47 3.21 -18.83
N GLU A 171 1.85 3.05 -20.00
CA GLU A 171 2.00 4.01 -21.10
C GLU A 171 1.51 5.41 -20.71
N ARG A 172 0.34 5.48 -20.06
CA ARG A 172 -0.23 6.75 -19.57
C ARG A 172 0.61 7.35 -18.45
N TYR A 173 1.15 6.52 -17.56
CA TYR A 173 2.04 6.96 -16.49
C TYR A 173 3.25 7.69 -17.06
N LEU A 174 3.96 7.14 -18.06
CA LEU A 174 5.11 7.79 -18.67
C LEU A 174 4.75 9.12 -19.37
N GLN A 175 3.60 9.17 -20.03
CA GLN A 175 3.09 10.42 -20.63
C GLN A 175 2.80 11.49 -19.57
N ILE A 176 2.24 11.09 -18.42
CA ILE A 176 1.95 11.99 -17.30
C ILE A 176 3.24 12.49 -16.67
N VAL A 177 4.21 11.61 -16.41
CA VAL A 177 5.53 11.98 -15.87
C VAL A 177 6.19 13.04 -16.75
N LYS A 178 6.25 12.82 -18.06
CA LYS A 178 6.79 13.80 -19.01
C LYS A 178 6.06 15.14 -18.93
N ARG A 179 4.72 15.11 -18.94
CA ARG A 179 3.89 16.33 -18.85
C ARG A 179 4.11 17.09 -17.54
N LEU A 180 4.31 16.39 -16.43
CA LEU A 180 4.60 17.01 -15.13
C LEU A 180 5.99 17.66 -15.13
N ALA A 181 6.99 17.00 -15.70
CA ALA A 181 8.32 17.58 -15.88
C ALA A 181 8.30 18.83 -16.77
N ASP A 182 7.57 18.80 -17.90
CA ASP A 182 7.40 19.95 -18.81
C ASP A 182 6.74 21.16 -18.12
N LYS A 183 5.91 20.91 -17.09
CA LYS A 183 5.28 21.95 -16.26
C LYS A 183 6.15 22.42 -15.09
N GLY A 184 7.35 21.87 -14.92
CA GLY A 184 8.28 22.26 -13.86
C GLY A 184 8.10 21.52 -12.52
N TYR A 185 7.30 20.44 -12.47
CA TYR A 185 7.15 19.62 -11.25
C TYR A 185 8.28 18.60 -11.05
N GLY A 186 9.17 18.45 -12.03
CA GLY A 186 10.31 17.52 -11.98
C GLY A 186 9.97 16.08 -12.39
N TYR A 187 10.96 15.20 -12.26
CA TYR A 187 10.84 13.76 -12.50
C TYR A 187 10.75 12.99 -11.17
N PRO A 188 10.16 11.77 -11.16
CA PRO A 188 10.30 10.86 -10.04
C PRO A 188 11.78 10.66 -9.68
N THR A 189 12.10 10.67 -8.39
CA THR A 189 13.47 10.44 -7.93
C THR A 189 13.86 8.99 -8.13
N GLU A 190 15.16 8.72 -8.22
CA GLU A 190 15.75 7.38 -8.23
C GLU A 190 15.34 6.56 -6.99
N ALA A 191 15.28 5.24 -7.15
CA ALA A 191 14.98 4.29 -6.08
C ALA A 191 16.27 3.57 -5.59
N PRO A 192 16.31 3.03 -4.37
CA PRO A 192 15.26 3.03 -3.34
C PRO A 192 15.07 4.42 -2.70
N ARG A 193 13.82 4.84 -2.55
CA ARG A 193 13.49 6.16 -1.99
C ARG A 193 13.45 6.11 -0.47
N ALA A 194 13.99 7.14 0.19
CA ALA A 194 13.96 7.28 1.64
C ALA A 194 12.81 8.18 2.14
N SER A 195 11.72 8.29 1.37
CA SER A 195 10.56 9.14 1.73
C SER A 195 9.91 8.73 3.04
N PHE A 196 9.98 7.45 3.40
CA PHE A 196 9.49 6.92 4.68
C PHE A 196 10.25 7.47 5.91
N ARG A 197 11.43 8.09 5.72
CA ARG A 197 12.24 8.71 6.78
C ARG A 197 11.95 10.19 6.99
N GLN A 198 10.90 10.73 6.37
CA GLN A 198 10.51 12.12 6.55
C GLN A 198 9.56 12.27 7.74
N SER A 199 9.67 13.39 8.45
CA SER A 199 8.71 13.75 9.50
C SER A 199 7.35 14.04 8.85
N HIS A 200 6.32 13.35 9.32
CA HIS A 200 4.93 13.53 8.87
C HIS A 200 4.03 14.12 9.97
N GLY A 201 4.61 14.47 11.12
CA GLY A 201 3.92 15.23 12.15
C GLY A 201 3.52 16.61 11.64
N SER A 202 2.26 16.98 11.87
CA SER A 202 1.88 18.39 11.82
C SER A 202 2.69 19.10 12.91
N ALA A 203 3.61 19.98 12.51
CA ALA A 203 4.19 20.93 13.43
C ALA A 203 3.03 21.67 14.11
N ARG A 204 2.78 21.40 15.39
CA ARG A 204 1.92 22.25 16.21
C ARG A 204 2.59 23.62 16.22
N VAL A 205 2.10 24.52 15.38
CA VAL A 205 2.43 25.94 15.48
C VAL A 205 1.87 26.38 16.83
N THR A 206 2.73 26.43 17.85
CA THR A 206 2.38 27.04 19.13
C THR A 206 2.18 28.53 18.85
N PRO A 207 0.96 29.08 19.01
CA PRO A 207 0.78 30.52 18.90
C PRO A 207 1.62 31.19 20.00
N ARG A 208 2.43 32.18 19.59
CA ARG A 208 3.13 33.08 20.51
C ARG A 208 2.15 34.06 21.13
#